data_AF-A0A183F8A5-F1
#
_entry.id   AF-A0A183F8A5-F1
#
_cell.length_a   1.000
_cell.length_b   1.000
_cell.length_c   1.000
_cell.angle_alpha   90.00
_cell.angle_beta   90.00
_cell.angle_gamma   90.00
#
_symmetry.space_group_name_H-M   'P 1'
#
loop_
_entity.id
_entity.type
_entity.pdbx_description
1 polymer ?
#
loop_
_entity_poly.entity_id
_entity_poly.type
_entity_poly.pdbx_seq_one_letter_code
_entity_poly.pdbx_strand_id
1 'polypeptide(L)'
;MNTPVAESSIQGSRGMKRPCIDLNSPPVASPDLERQVELLVNDDSLPVHLRTVPAYLVEDRKRMQAVLNAFNDLVDEAKSLRLENAHLKQRCSGRSFSYVPAGY
;
A
#
# COMPACT_ATOMS: atom_id res chain seq x y z
N MET A 1 53.64 23.59 13.09
CA MET A 1 52.17 23.59 13.09
C MET A 1 51.73 22.16 12.83
N ASN A 2 51.39 21.41 13.89
CA ASN A 2 51.02 19.99 13.80
C ASN A 2 49.51 19.87 13.98
N THR A 3 48.77 19.84 12.88
CA THR A 3 47.33 19.50 12.88
C THR A 3 47.18 17.99 12.94
N PRO A 4 46.55 17.41 13.98
CA PRO A 4 46.28 15.98 14.00
C PRO A 4 45.22 15.64 12.95
N VAL A 5 45.50 14.62 12.14
CA VAL A 5 44.55 14.04 11.18
C VAL A 5 43.57 13.17 11.96
N ALA A 6 42.27 13.37 11.76
CA ALA A 6 41.24 12.57 12.40
C ALA A 6 41.31 11.11 11.91
N GLU A 7 41.31 10.17 12.86
CA GLU A 7 41.24 8.74 12.55
C GLU A 7 39.87 8.40 11.97
N SER A 8 39.86 7.90 10.74
CA SER A 8 38.67 7.37 10.08
C SER A 8 38.33 6.00 10.66
N SER A 9 37.74 5.98 11.85
CA SER A 9 37.07 4.79 12.38
C SER A 9 35.70 4.64 11.72
N ILE A 10 35.68 4.07 10.51
CA ILE A 10 34.45 3.50 9.94
C ILE A 10 34.28 2.11 10.55
N GLN A 11 34.00 2.06 11.86
CA GLN A 11 33.59 0.83 12.52
C GLN A 11 32.06 0.68 12.41
N GLY A 12 31.64 -0.17 11.48
CA GLY A 12 30.55 -1.11 11.75
C GLY A 12 29.13 -0.57 11.85
N SER A 13 28.61 0.12 10.84
CA SER A 13 27.17 0.06 10.60
C SER A 13 26.89 -1.16 9.72
N ARG A 14 26.53 -2.29 10.36
CA ARG A 14 25.84 -3.37 9.64
C ARG A 14 24.61 -2.72 9.04
N GLY A 15 24.58 -2.57 7.71
CA GLY A 15 23.45 -2.01 7.00
C GLY A 15 22.19 -2.71 7.47
N MET A 16 21.36 -1.99 8.23
CA MET A 16 20.00 -2.43 8.56
C MET A 16 19.32 -2.66 7.21
N LYS A 17 19.18 -3.93 6.82
CA LYS A 17 18.36 -4.30 5.67
C LYS A 17 16.99 -3.71 5.98
N ARG A 18 16.61 -2.70 5.20
CA ARG A 18 15.29 -2.08 5.34
C ARG A 18 14.27 -3.21 5.29
N PRO A 19 13.33 -3.30 6.24
CA PRO A 19 12.24 -4.26 6.15
C PRO A 19 11.63 -4.16 4.76
N CYS A 20 11.69 -5.25 4.01
CA CYS A 20 11.06 -5.32 2.70
C CYS A 20 9.55 -5.22 2.94
N ILE A 21 8.91 -4.22 2.36
CA ILE A 21 7.46 -4.07 2.45
C ILE A 21 6.86 -5.22 1.64
N ASP A 22 6.26 -6.18 2.33
CA ASP A 22 5.44 -7.20 1.68
C ASP A 22 4.12 -6.56 1.24
N LEU A 23 3.99 -6.32 -0.05
CA LEU A 23 2.79 -5.74 -0.66
C LEU A 23 1.55 -6.64 -0.52
N ASN A 24 1.74 -7.92 -0.17
CA ASN A 24 0.64 -8.86 0.08
C ASN A 24 0.23 -8.94 1.55
N SER A 25 0.99 -8.30 2.46
CA SER A 25 0.65 -8.27 3.87
C SER A 25 -0.38 -7.16 4.14
N PRO A 26 -1.40 -7.42 4.98
CA PRO A 26 -2.37 -6.39 5.32
C PRO A 26 -1.64 -5.23 6.01
N PRO A 27 -1.97 -3.98 5.64
CA PRO A 27 -1.30 -2.82 6.18
C PRO A 27 -1.59 -2.74 7.68
N VAL A 28 -0.55 -2.94 8.50
CA VAL A 28 -0.65 -2.69 9.93
C VAL A 28 -0.65 -1.18 10.11
N ALA A 29 -1.85 -0.59 10.11
CA ALA A 29 -2.03 0.75 10.62
C ALA A 29 -1.61 0.72 12.09
N SER A 30 -0.41 1.22 12.40
CA SER A 30 0.03 1.37 13.79
C SER A 30 -0.67 2.61 14.38
N PRO A 31 -1.68 2.46 15.25
CA PRO A 31 -2.38 3.60 15.86
C PRO A 31 -1.42 4.47 16.69
N ASP A 32 -0.29 3.91 17.12
CA ASP A 32 0.77 4.61 17.83
C ASP A 32 1.41 5.74 17.00
N LEU A 33 1.58 5.56 15.69
CA LEU A 33 2.27 6.58 14.88
C LEU A 33 1.43 7.85 14.73
N GLU A 34 0.14 7.69 14.46
CA GLU A 34 -0.78 8.82 14.28
C GLU A 34 -0.91 9.61 15.58
N ARG A 35 -1.03 8.92 16.71
CA ARG A 35 -1.04 9.53 18.04
C ARG A 35 0.27 10.27 18.35
N GLN A 36 1.42 9.68 18.03
CA GLN A 36 2.73 10.32 18.26
C GLN A 36 2.90 11.57 17.40
N VAL A 37 2.44 11.54 16.15
CA VAL A 37 2.47 12.70 15.26
C VAL A 37 1.53 13.79 15.78
N GLU A 38 0.35 13.44 16.28
CA GLU A 38 -0.57 14.40 16.89
C GLU A 38 0.05 15.09 18.11
N LEU A 39 0.74 14.35 18.98
CA LEU A 39 1.48 14.94 20.10
C LEU A 39 2.56 15.91 19.62
N LEU A 40 3.29 15.56 18.56
CA LEU A 40 4.37 16.38 18.01
C LEU A 40 3.84 17.65 17.32
N VAL A 41 2.72 17.55 16.60
CA VAL A 41 2.08 18.67 15.89
C VAL A 41 1.53 19.70 16.88
N ASN A 42 1.06 19.25 18.04
CA ASN A 42 0.53 20.12 19.08
C ASN A 42 1.61 20.69 20.03
N ASP A 43 2.88 20.34 19.84
CA ASP A 43 3.98 20.86 20.66
C ASP A 43 4.46 22.22 20.15
N ASP A 44 3.95 23.29 20.77
CA ASP A 44 4.32 24.68 20.44
C ASP A 44 5.76 25.06 20.77
N SER A 45 6.49 24.22 21.53
CA SER A 45 7.93 24.44 21.76
C SER A 45 8.77 24.12 20.52
N LEU A 46 8.19 23.38 19.55
CA LEU A 46 8.87 22.99 18.33
C LEU A 46 8.71 24.03 17.21
N PRO A 47 9.79 24.30 16.45
CA PRO A 47 9.71 25.03 15.20
C PRO A 47 8.65 24.47 14.25
N VAL A 48 7.89 25.35 13.60
CA VAL A 48 6.76 25.00 12.74
C VAL A 48 7.11 23.94 11.69
N HIS A 49 8.26 24.07 11.04
CA HIS A 49 8.70 23.12 10.01
C HIS A 49 8.88 21.69 10.54
N LEU A 50 9.27 21.53 11.81
CA LEU A 50 9.40 20.20 12.46
C LEU A 50 8.04 19.59 12.79
N ARG A 51 6.98 20.38 12.89
CA ARG A 51 5.60 19.92 13.07
C ARG A 51 4.89 19.64 11.74
N THR A 52 5.15 20.49 10.74
CA THR A 52 4.51 20.38 9.42
C THR A 52 4.93 19.14 8.66
N VAL A 53 6.21 18.77 8.68
CA VAL A 53 6.71 17.62 7.91
C VAL A 53 6.06 16.30 8.36
N PRO A 54 6.02 15.95 9.67
CA PRO A 54 5.35 14.75 10.15
C PRO A 54 3.85 14.73 9.86
N ALA A 55 3.16 15.88 9.98
CA ALA A 55 1.75 15.99 9.64
C ALA A 55 1.49 15.64 8.16
N TYR A 56 2.31 16.20 7.26
CA TYR A 56 2.21 15.92 5.83
C TYR A 56 2.47 14.44 5.51
N LEU A 57 3.50 13.83 6.12
CA LEU A 57 3.83 12.43 5.91
C LEU A 57 2.73 11.47 6.38
N VAL A 58 2.06 11.77 7.50
CA VAL A 58 0.92 10.97 7.97
C VAL A 58 -0.27 11.10 7.02
N GLU A 59 -0.56 12.30 6.56
CA GLU A 59 -1.65 12.54 5.60
C GLU A 59 -1.39 11.82 4.26
N ASP A 60 -0.16 11.88 3.77
CA ASP A 60 0.26 11.16 2.55
C ASP A 60 0.14 9.63 2.73
N ARG A 61 0.56 9.10 3.89
CA ARG A 61 0.37 7.68 4.25
C ARG A 61 -1.11 7.29 4.20
N LYS A 62 -2.00 8.11 4.77
CA LYS A 62 -3.46 7.86 4.77
C LYS A 62 -4.01 7.81 3.34
N ARG A 63 -3.60 8.74 2.48
CA ARG A 63 -4.01 8.77 1.06
C ARG A 63 -3.53 7.53 0.31
N MET A 64 -2.26 7.17 0.48
CA MET A 64 -1.70 5.95 -0.12
C MET A 64 -2.45 4.70 0.37
N GLN A 65 -2.77 4.64 1.66
CA GLN A 65 -3.53 3.53 2.23
C GLN A 65 -4.93 3.40 1.62
N ALA A 66 -5.62 4.53 1.41
CA ALA A 66 -6.93 4.53 0.75
C ALA A 66 -6.85 4.01 -0.69
N VAL A 67 -5.82 4.39 -1.44
CA VAL A 67 -5.59 3.90 -2.80
C VAL A 67 -5.31 2.40 -2.82
N LEU A 68 -4.49 1.89 -1.90
CA LEU A 68 -4.21 0.45 -1.79
C LEU A 68 -5.46 -0.35 -1.44
N ASN A 69 -6.31 0.16 -0.55
CA ASN A 69 -7.58 -0.48 -0.23
C ASN A 69 -8.49 -0.56 -1.46
N ALA A 70 -8.68 0.55 -2.17
CA ALA A 70 -9.48 0.59 -3.40
C ALA A 70 -8.92 -0.33 -4.50
N PHE A 71 -7.60 -0.43 -4.61
CA PHE A 71 -6.95 -1.36 -5.53
C PHE A 71 -7.26 -2.82 -5.18
N ASN A 72 -7.19 -3.18 -3.90
CA ASN A 72 -7.52 -4.54 -3.44
C ASN A 72 -8.98 -4.89 -3.72
N ASP A 73 -9.91 -3.97 -3.44
CA ASP A 73 -11.33 -4.13 -3.73
C ASP A 73 -11.56 -4.39 -5.22
N LEU A 74 -10.91 -3.59 -6.09
CA LEU A 74 -10.98 -3.75 -7.55
C LEU A 74 -10.40 -5.09 -8.02
N VAL A 75 -9.30 -5.54 -7.40
CA VAL A 75 -8.69 -6.84 -7.71
C VAL A 75 -9.65 -7.98 -7.38
N ASP A 76 -10.34 -7.91 -6.25
CA ASP A 76 -11.30 -8.92 -5.84
C ASP A 76 -12.57 -8.91 -6.69
N GLU A 77 -13.07 -7.73 -7.07
CA GLU A 77 -14.15 -7.59 -8.05
C GLU A 77 -13.76 -8.20 -9.41
N ALA A 78 -12.56 -7.89 -9.91
CA ALA A 78 -12.08 -8.43 -11.17
C ALA A 78 -11.94 -9.97 -11.13
N LYS A 79 -11.53 -10.55 -9.99
CA LYS A 79 -11.52 -12.01 -9.81
C LYS A 79 -12.94 -12.57 -9.87
N SER A 80 -13.88 -11.95 -9.16
CA SER A 80 -15.29 -12.37 -9.13
C SER A 80 -15.91 -12.36 -10.53
N LEU A 81 -15.75 -11.25 -11.26
CA LEU A 81 -16.26 -11.10 -12.63
C LEU A 81 -15.63 -12.11 -13.59
N ARG A 82 -14.33 -12.42 -13.46
CA ARG A 82 -13.68 -13.44 -14.29
C ARG A 82 -14.24 -14.84 -14.04
N LEU A 83 -14.51 -15.18 -12.77
CA LEU A 83 -15.13 -16.46 -12.41
C LEU A 83 -16.56 -16.55 -12.96
N GLU A 84 -17.36 -15.50 -12.81
CA GLU A 84 -18.71 -15.45 -13.35
C GLU A 84 -18.70 -15.56 -14.88
N ASN A 85 -17.82 -14.82 -15.56
CA ASN A 85 -17.70 -14.87 -17.01
C ASN A 85 -17.31 -16.28 -17.50
N ALA A 86 -16.39 -16.95 -16.80
CA ALA A 86 -16.02 -18.34 -17.09
C ALA A 86 -17.21 -19.29 -16.92
N HIS A 87 -17.96 -19.15 -15.83
CA HIS A 87 -19.14 -19.94 -15.56
C HIS A 87 -20.26 -19.72 -16.60
N LEU A 88 -20.53 -18.47 -16.98
CA LEU A 88 -21.50 -18.13 -18.01
C LEU A 88 -21.08 -18.68 -19.39
N LYS A 89 -19.80 -18.54 -19.76
CA LYS A 89 -19.27 -19.13 -21.00
C LYS A 89 -19.46 -20.63 -21.04
N GLN A 90 -19.19 -21.34 -19.93
CA GLN A 90 -19.42 -22.78 -19.83
C GLN A 90 -20.90 -23.15 -20.00
N ARG A 91 -21.82 -22.36 -19.42
CA ARG A 91 -23.27 -22.57 -19.56
C ARG A 91 -23.78 -22.31 -20.98
N CYS A 92 -23.20 -21.32 -21.67
CA CYS A 92 -23.57 -20.97 -23.05
C CYS A 92 -22.96 -21.94 -24.07
N SER A 93 -21.72 -22.40 -23.88
CA SER A 93 -21.11 -23.41 -24.74
C SER A 93 -21.76 -24.79 -24.62
N GLY A 94 -22.43 -25.08 -23.48
CA GLY A 94 -23.29 -26.26 -23.32
C GLY A 94 -24.70 -26.12 -23.94
N ARG A 95 -25.12 -24.91 -24.33
CA ARG A 95 -26.37 -24.64 -25.05
C ARG A 95 -26.06 -24.21 -26.48
N SER A 96 -25.55 -25.12 -27.29
CA SER A 96 -25.68 -24.99 -28.74
C SER A 96 -27.17 -24.94 -29.05
N PHE A 97 -27.68 -23.77 -29.44
CA PHE A 97 -29.06 -23.63 -29.90
C PHE A 97 -29.28 -24.60 -31.06
N SER A 98 -30.05 -25.67 -30.83
CA SER A 98 -30.56 -26.50 -31.91
C SER A 98 -31.53 -25.64 -32.71
N TYR A 99 -31.05 -25.12 -33.84
CA TYR A 99 -31.89 -24.46 -34.83
C TYR A 99 -32.91 -25.49 -35.33
N VAL A 100 -34.18 -25.35 -34.94
CA VAL A 100 -35.28 -26.12 -35.53
C VAL A 100 -35.79 -25.29 -36.69
N PRO A 101 -35.53 -25.66 -37.96
CA PRO A 101 -36.10 -24.93 -39.07
C PRO A 101 -37.61 -25.16 -39.04
N ALA A 102 -38.38 -24.07 -39.01
CA ALA A 102 -39.82 -24.10 -39.21
C ALA A 102 -40.08 -24.61 -40.63
N GLY A 103 -40.46 -25.88 -40.74
CA GLY A 103 -40.93 -26.48 -41.99
C GLY A 103 -42.31 -25.91 -42.34
N TYR A 104 -42.41 -25.37 -43.55
CA TYR A 104 -43.65 -24.97 -44.22
C TYR A 104 -44.47 -26.19 -44.64
#